data_AF-A0A6I2M9F3-F1
#
_entry.id   AF-A0A6I2M9F3-F1
#
_cell.length_a   1.000
_cell.length_b   1.000
_cell.length_c   1.000
_cell.angle_alpha   90.00
_cell.angle_beta   90.00
_cell.angle_gamma   90.00
#
_symmetry.space_group_name_H-M   'P 1'
#
loop_
_entity.id
_entity.type
_entity.pdbx_description
1 polymer ?
#
loop_
_entity_poly.entity_id
_entity_poly.type
_entity_poly.pdbx_seq_one_letter_code
_entity_poly.pdbx_strand_id
1 'polypeptide(L)' 'MLNVKRVFPGPTNGLIKWLEDNFHEINGFVAVFDLKDGTTMTVYDSHTYVQAVGMTEVAKDTIHQLAHNDEFIPKK' A
#
# COMPACT_ATOMS: atom_id res chain seq x y z
N MET A 1 14.01 8.28 15.23
CA MET A 1 12.66 7.69 15.12
C MET A 1 11.79 8.67 14.36
N LEU A 2 11.27 8.27 13.20
CA LEU A 2 10.36 9.12 12.43
C LEU A 2 9.05 9.29 13.22
N ASN A 3 8.67 10.54 13.42
CA ASN A 3 7.52 10.95 14.23
C ASN A 3 6.24 10.69 13.41
N VAL A 4 5.77 9.45 13.38
CA VAL A 4 4.58 9.06 12.60
C VAL A 4 3.34 9.65 13.25
N LYS A 5 2.87 10.78 12.72
CA LYS A 5 1.64 11.44 13.13
C LYS A 5 0.46 10.67 12.53
N ARG A 6 -0.48 10.22 13.37
CA ARG A 6 -1.74 9.64 12.87
C ARG A 6 -2.49 10.70 12.06
N VAL A 7 -2.68 10.45 10.77
CA VAL A 7 -3.47 11.29 9.87
C VAL A 7 -4.83 10.61 9.68
N PHE A 8 -5.90 11.32 10.02
CA PHE A 8 -7.25 10.90 9.65
C PHE A 8 -7.55 11.51 8.27
N PRO A 9 -7.79 10.69 7.24
CA PRO A 9 -8.11 11.20 5.91
C PRO A 9 -9.47 11.90 5.96
N GLY A 10 -9.45 13.21 5.71
CA GLY A 10 -10.61 14.02 5.39
C GLY A 10 -10.78 14.17 3.88
N PRO A 11 -11.78 14.94 3.43
CA PRO A 11 -12.18 15.03 2.02
C PRO A 11 -11.08 15.55 1.07
N THR A 12 -10.12 16.31 1.59
CA THR A 12 -9.07 17.00 0.82
C THR A 12 -7.65 16.49 1.12
N ASN A 13 -7.49 15.61 2.10
CA ASN A 13 -6.22 14.99 2.53
C ASN A 13 -6.34 13.47 2.59
N GLY A 14 -7.13 12.91 1.66
CA GLY A 14 -7.37 11.47 1.55
C GLY A 14 -6.07 10.67 1.45
N LEU A 15 -6.18 9.36 1.74
CA LEU A 15 -5.07 8.41 1.67
C LEU A 15 -4.23 8.54 0.39
N ILE A 16 -4.90 8.76 -0.75
CA ILE A 16 -4.29 8.95 -2.06
C ILE A 16 -3.35 10.15 -2.08
N LYS A 17 -3.82 11.31 -1.64
CA LYS A 17 -2.99 12.53 -1.61
C LYS A 17 -1.76 12.35 -0.73
N TRP A 18 -1.91 11.71 0.44
CA TRP A 18 -0.76 11.42 1.29
C TRP A 18 0.24 10.48 0.61
N LEU A 19 -0.24 9.45 -0.10
CA LEU A 19 0.62 8.55 -0.86
C LEU A 19 1.39 9.32 -1.94
N GLU A 20 0.71 10.16 -2.72
CA GLU A 20 1.34 10.97 -3.78
C GLU A 20 2.38 11.96 -3.24
N ASP A 21 2.08 12.62 -2.11
CA ASP A 21 2.98 13.57 -1.45
C ASP A 21 4.26 12.88 -0.90
N ASN A 22 4.26 11.56 -0.67
CA ASN A 22 5.39 10.81 -0.06
C ASN A 22 6.09 9.82 -1.01
N PHE A 23 5.39 9.32 -2.03
CA PHE A 23 5.87 8.24 -2.90
C PHE A 23 5.81 8.61 -4.40
N HIS A 24 5.55 9.89 -4.72
CA HIS A 24 5.29 10.43 -6.06
C HIS A 24 3.88 10.11 -6.60
N GLU A 25 3.46 10.81 -7.67
CA GLU A 25 2.18 10.55 -8.35
C GLU A 25 2.03 9.06 -8.69
N ILE A 26 0.87 8.49 -8.33
CA ILE A 26 0.59 7.07 -8.52
C ILE A 26 -0.49 6.87 -9.59
N ASN A 27 -0.32 5.84 -10.41
CA ASN A 27 -1.34 5.46 -11.41
C ASN A 27 -2.44 4.53 -10.85
N GLY A 28 -2.32 4.12 -9.58
CA GLY A 28 -3.24 3.23 -8.89
C GLY A 28 -2.60 2.64 -7.62
N PHE A 29 -3.40 2.03 -6.76
CA PHE A 29 -2.90 1.36 -5.56
C PHE A 29 -3.72 0.13 -5.15
N VAL A 30 -3.08 -0.73 -4.36
CA VAL A 30 -3.72 -1.80 -3.58
C VAL A 30 -3.39 -1.55 -2.11
N ALA A 31 -4.42 -1.49 -1.27
CA ALA A 31 -4.26 -1.38 0.18
C ALA A 31 -4.97 -2.55 0.86
N VAL A 32 -4.27 -3.22 1.78
CA VAL A 32 -4.84 -4.27 2.64
C VAL A 32 -4.95 -3.71 4.05
N PHE A 33 -6.15 -3.81 4.62
CA PHE A 33 -6.45 -3.38 5.97
C PHE A 33 -6.76 -4.60 6.83
N ASP A 34 -5.98 -4.78 7.89
CA ASP A 34 -6.32 -5.69 8.98
C ASP A 34 -7.33 -5.00 9.90
N LEU A 35 -8.52 -5.58 10.02
CA LEU A 35 -9.60 -5.04 10.83
C LEU A 35 -9.55 -5.62 12.25
N LYS A 36 -10.12 -4.87 13.20
CA LYS A 36 -10.11 -5.27 14.62
C LYS A 36 -10.89 -6.56 14.91
N ASP A 37 -11.77 -6.96 14.01
CA ASP A 37 -12.52 -8.22 14.09
C ASP A 37 -11.74 -9.42 13.54
N GLY A 38 -10.48 -9.22 13.14
CA GLY A 38 -9.61 -10.27 12.60
C GLY A 38 -9.83 -10.55 11.12
N THR A 39 -10.71 -9.81 10.45
CA THR A 39 -10.88 -9.91 8.99
C THR A 39 -9.93 -8.97 8.26
N THR A 40 -9.69 -9.26 6.99
CA THR A 40 -8.90 -8.40 6.09
C THR A 40 -9.81 -7.78 5.03
N MET A 41 -9.62 -6.49 4.75
CA MET A 41 -10.27 -5.82 3.63
C MET A 41 -9.23 -5.32 2.64
N THR A 42 -9.41 -5.65 1.36
CA THR A 42 -8.57 -5.11 0.29
C THR A 42 -9.32 -4.02 -0.47
N VAL A 43 -8.72 -2.85 -0.57
CA VAL A 43 -9.22 -1.72 -1.36
C VAL A 43 -8.32 -1.56 -2.57
N TYR A 44 -8.96 -1.46 -3.73
CA TYR A 44 -8.30 -1.26 -5.01
C TYR A 44 -8.74 0.10 -5.56
N ASP A 45 -7.78 0.92 -5.93
CA ASP A 45 -8.01 2.02 -6.88
C ASP A 45 -7.47 1.56 -8.23
N SER A 46 -8.32 0.80 -8.91
CA SER A 46 -8.03 0.20 -10.21
C SER A 46 -9.32 0.16 -11.01
N HIS A 47 -9.23 0.44 -12.30
CA HIS A 47 -10.40 0.51 -13.18
C HIS A 47 -10.85 -0.88 -13.64
N THR A 48 -10.06 -1.93 -13.40
CA THR A 48 -10.37 -3.31 -13.78
C THR A 48 -9.74 -4.34 -12.82
N TYR A 49 -10.35 -5.51 -12.68
CA TYR A 49 -9.80 -6.65 -11.93
C TYR A 49 -8.40 -7.07 -12.41
N VAL A 50 -8.13 -6.96 -13.71
CA VAL A 50 -6.83 -7.30 -14.30
C VAL A 50 -5.71 -6.40 -13.77
N GLN A 51 -5.99 -5.10 -13.60
CA GLN A 51 -5.04 -4.15 -13.02
C GLN A 51 -4.75 -4.47 -11.54
N ALA A 52 -5.78 -4.85 -10.76
CA ALA A 52 -5.62 -5.26 -9.37
C ALA A 52 -4.72 -6.49 -9.19
N VAL A 53 -4.91 -7.52 -10.03
CA VAL A 53 -4.06 -8.72 -10.04
C VAL A 53 -2.63 -8.36 -10.46
N GLY A 54 -2.48 -7.56 -11.52
CA GLY A 54 -1.17 -7.10 -11.97
C GLY A 54 -0.37 -6.37 -10.88
N MET A 55 -1.02 -5.48 -10.13
CA MET A 55 -0.37 -4.77 -9.01
C MET A 55 0.05 -5.71 -7.87
N THR A 56 -0.75 -6.75 -7.59
CA THR A 56 -0.42 -7.73 -6.55
C THR A 56 0.81 -8.55 -6.92
N GLU A 57 0.91 -8.97 -8.19
CA GLU A 57 2.09 -9.71 -8.68
C GLU A 57 3.35 -8.82 -8.68
N VAL A 58 3.24 -7.55 -9.06
CA VAL A 58 4.36 -6.59 -8.98
C VAL A 58 4.81 -6.35 -7.54
N ALA A 59 3.88 -6.22 -6.60
CA ALA A 59 4.21 -6.05 -5.18
C ALA A 59 4.92 -7.28 -4.62
N LYS A 60 4.45 -8.48 -4.97
CA LYS A 60 5.08 -9.76 -4.58
C LYS A 60 6.50 -9.88 -5.16
N ASP A 61 6.69 -9.57 -6.43
CA ASP A 61 8.01 -9.60 -7.06
C ASP A 61 8.97 -8.61 -6.40
N THR A 62 8.49 -7.41 -6.08
CA THR A 62 9.27 -6.39 -5.36
C THR A 62 9.71 -6.91 -3.98
N ILE A 63 8.80 -7.53 -3.21
CA ILE A 63 9.16 -8.14 -1.91
C ILE A 63 10.20 -9.23 -2.08
N HIS A 64 10.07 -10.09 -3.10
CA HIS A 64 11.06 -11.13 -3.39
C HIS A 64 12.43 -10.54 -3.73
N GLN A 65 12.47 -9.48 -4.55
CA GLN A 65 13.72 -8.79 -4.90
C GLN A 65 14.37 -8.15 -3.67
N LEU A 66 13.59 -7.43 -2.86
CA LEU A 66 14.10 -6.83 -1.62
C LEU A 66 14.60 -7.91 -0.63
N ALA A 67 13.93 -9.06 -0.56
CA ALA A 67 14.39 -10.19 0.26
C ALA A 67 15.69 -10.81 -0.29
N HIS A 68 15.81 -10.93 -1.61
CA HIS A 68 17.03 -11.42 -2.24
C HIS A 68 18.23 -10.48 -2.01
N ASN A 69 17.97 -9.17 -1.92
CA ASN A 69 18.97 -8.14 -1.70
C ASN A 69 19.25 -7.85 -0.20
N ASP A 70 18.67 -8.62 0.73
CA ASP A 70 18.73 -8.36 2.19
C ASP A 70 18.19 -6.98 2.62
N GLU A 71 17.38 -6.34 1.78
CA GLU A 71 16.75 -5.03 2.02
C GLU A 71 15.35 -5.15 2.63
N PHE A 72 14.76 -6.36 2.60
CA PHE A 72 13.46 -6.62 3.21
C PHE A 72 13.61 -7.06 4.67
N ILE A 73 13.10 -6.24 5.60
CA ILE A 73 13.03 -6.58 7.03
C ILE A 73 11.58 -6.95 7.38
N PRO A 74 11.21 -8.24 7.43
CA PRO A 74 9.89 -8.64 7.90
C PRO A 74 9.71 -8.23 9.36
N LYS A 75 8.61 -7.55 9.68
CA LYS A 75 8.22 -7.36 11.08
C LYS A 75 7.71 -8.69 11.64
N LYS A 76 8.23 -9.08 12.82
CA LYS A 76 7.75 -10.21 13.62
C LYS A 76 6.36 -9.94 14.20
#